data_AF-A0AAW7PRD1-F1
#
_entry.id   AF-A0AAW7PRD1-F1
#
_cell.length_a   1.000
_cell.length_b   1.000
_cell.length_c   1.000
_cell.angle_alpha   90.00
_cell.angle_beta   90.00
_cell.angle_gamma   90.00
#
_symmetry.space_group_name_H-M   'P 1'
#
loop_
_entity.id
_entity.type
_entity.pdbx_description
1 polymer ?
#
loop_
_entity_poly.entity_id
_entity_poly.type
_entity_poly.pdbx_seq_one_letter_code
_entity_poly.pdbx_strand_id
1 'polypeptide(L)'
;MSKKEIEDELAKVNEQIQQINNLYQKLEKSYSINKAFIDANSEESLKTLIDIELNDFRAKTDEINAMLVKLKEGFDFLTTLQNNGKNRIQYIQDMLSDKILEDIKDKSEAFYESYNQIFNTENGDLTEDFIKKYEIINNLYKKLYESTNNKKSISEELEEKIDNFFEQYSILIKNDNGTSMYDEFINKNNDFNSKKIKLDTFYTRIFGNEAEDIKSLNSELEERLNRLKDIEKEAKKILSLSSDAGLAGGFNQKVDEVKKNKYVSLGVFVVVLIIMGIFNFNTIDFKNLKDIDLISIITRFMINIPFLWIATVANINLNKYTKLEQEYSHKESLAKSFERYKTEIEKLDRIDSEKSNSLMMNLMELNIEAFKVNPANSIDKIKKDSTLLDIFQRKNE
;
A
#
# COMPACT_ATOMS: atom_id res chain seq x y z
N MET A 1 20.09 95.14 -59.50
CA MET A 1 19.14 94.99 -58.40
C MET A 1 19.32 96.11 -57.39
N SER A 2 18.24 96.79 -57.03
CA SER A 2 18.21 97.72 -55.89
C SER A 2 18.39 96.96 -54.58
N LYS A 3 18.90 97.62 -53.52
CA LYS A 3 19.02 97.03 -52.16
C LYS A 3 17.71 96.36 -51.70
N LYS A 4 16.58 96.92 -52.12
CA LYS A 4 15.23 96.41 -51.85
C LYS A 4 14.92 95.07 -52.52
N GLU A 5 15.40 94.84 -53.74
CA GLU A 5 15.18 93.56 -54.45
C GLU A 5 16.01 92.42 -53.86
N ILE A 6 17.23 92.73 -53.40
CA ILE A 6 18.11 91.77 -52.70
C ILE A 6 17.55 91.44 -51.32
N GLU A 7 17.02 92.44 -50.59
CA GLU A 7 16.35 92.24 -49.30
C GLU A 7 15.06 91.39 -49.45
N ASP A 8 14.27 91.60 -50.50
CA ASP A 8 13.08 90.79 -50.79
C ASP A 8 13.44 89.34 -51.18
N GLU A 9 14.51 89.11 -51.97
CA GLU A 9 14.98 87.75 -52.25
C GLU A 9 15.59 87.06 -51.02
N LEU A 10 16.36 87.76 -50.19
CA LEU A 10 16.87 87.22 -48.92
C LEU A 10 15.74 86.88 -47.94
N ALA A 11 14.70 87.71 -47.88
CA ALA A 11 13.51 87.43 -47.08
C ALA A 11 12.81 86.15 -47.57
N LYS A 12 12.64 85.98 -48.88
CA LYS A 12 12.09 84.74 -49.47
C LYS A 12 12.97 83.52 -49.19
N VAL A 13 14.29 83.64 -49.28
CA VAL A 13 15.22 82.53 -48.99
C VAL A 13 15.15 82.15 -47.50
N ASN A 14 15.12 83.12 -46.60
CA ASN A 14 14.96 82.85 -45.17
C ASN A 14 13.60 82.23 -44.83
N GLU A 15 12.53 82.67 -45.50
CA GLU A 15 11.21 82.06 -45.38
C GLU A 15 11.21 80.60 -45.84
N GLN A 16 11.86 80.30 -46.97
CA GLN A 16 12.05 78.93 -47.45
C GLN A 16 12.89 78.08 -46.49
N ILE A 17 13.97 78.63 -45.91
CA ILE A 17 14.78 77.93 -44.90
C ILE A 17 13.95 77.64 -43.65
N GLN A 18 13.12 78.57 -43.19
CA GLN A 18 12.22 78.32 -42.06
C GLN A 18 11.17 77.25 -42.38
N GLN A 19 10.61 77.24 -43.59
CA GLN A 19 9.69 76.20 -44.03
C GLN A 19 10.35 74.82 -44.06
N ILE A 20 11.59 74.73 -44.56
CA ILE A 20 12.38 73.48 -44.57
C ILE A 20 12.67 73.01 -43.14
N ASN A 21 13.02 73.92 -42.23
CA ASN A 21 13.33 73.56 -40.84
C ASN A 21 12.06 73.10 -40.08
N ASN A 22 10.92 73.73 -40.34
CA ASN A 22 9.62 73.28 -39.83
C ASN A 22 9.22 71.91 -40.40
N LEU A 23 9.49 71.65 -41.69
CA LEU A 23 9.28 70.34 -42.30
C LEU A 23 10.17 69.28 -41.67
N TYR A 24 11.45 69.59 -41.44
CA TYR A 24 12.39 68.70 -40.76
C TYR A 24 11.93 68.35 -39.35
N GLN A 25 11.55 69.35 -38.53
CA GLN A 25 11.03 69.08 -37.18
C GLN A 25 9.70 68.32 -37.18
N LYS A 26 8.83 68.56 -38.18
CA LYS A 26 7.62 67.75 -38.35
C LYS A 26 7.95 66.30 -38.72
N LEU A 27 8.92 66.08 -39.62
CA LEU A 27 9.36 64.73 -39.98
C LEU A 27 10.00 64.00 -38.80
N GLU A 28 10.85 64.68 -38.03
CA GLU A 28 11.51 64.14 -36.84
C GLU A 28 10.50 63.71 -35.78
N LYS A 29 9.51 64.57 -35.46
CA LYS A 29 8.40 64.21 -34.56
C LYS A 29 7.53 63.09 -35.11
N SER A 30 7.27 63.06 -36.41
CA SER A 30 6.49 61.97 -37.03
C SER A 30 7.24 60.64 -36.98
N TYR A 31 8.57 60.65 -37.14
CA TYR A 31 9.41 59.46 -36.98
C TYR A 31 9.53 59.01 -35.52
N SER A 32 9.56 59.93 -34.55
CA SER A 32 9.56 59.56 -33.12
C SER A 32 8.22 58.96 -32.67
N ILE A 33 7.10 59.45 -33.20
CA ILE A 33 5.77 58.86 -32.96
C ILE A 33 5.74 57.45 -33.55
N ASN A 34 6.20 57.25 -34.79
CA ASN A 34 6.28 55.91 -35.37
C ASN A 34 7.20 54.97 -34.58
N LYS A 35 8.28 55.48 -33.96
CA LYS A 35 9.16 54.68 -33.11
C LYS A 35 8.43 54.15 -31.86
N ALA A 36 7.58 54.96 -31.22
CA ALA A 36 6.72 54.54 -30.11
C ALA A 36 5.64 53.50 -30.51
N PHE A 37 5.30 53.40 -31.80
CA PHE A 37 4.42 52.36 -32.35
C PHE A 37 5.16 51.09 -32.80
N ILE A 38 6.44 51.18 -33.17
CA ILE A 38 7.21 50.07 -33.79
C ILE A 38 8.07 49.30 -32.77
N ASP A 39 8.53 49.92 -31.68
CA ASP A 39 9.31 49.23 -30.64
C ASP A 39 8.40 48.34 -29.77
N ALA A 40 8.02 47.17 -30.31
CA ALA A 40 7.16 46.18 -29.64
C ALA A 40 7.78 45.59 -28.35
N ASN A 41 9.04 45.92 -28.05
CA ASN A 41 9.80 45.38 -26.92
C ASN A 41 10.11 46.43 -25.82
N SER A 42 9.60 47.65 -25.89
CA SER A 42 9.74 48.63 -24.79
C SER A 42 8.50 48.63 -23.88
N GLU A 43 8.70 48.68 -22.56
CA GLU A 43 7.61 48.70 -21.58
C GLU A 43 6.67 49.91 -21.77
N GLU A 44 7.19 51.04 -22.27
CA GLU A 44 6.45 52.29 -22.50
C GLU A 44 5.73 52.36 -23.87
N SER A 45 5.75 51.29 -24.68
CA SER A 45 5.01 51.30 -25.95
C SER A 45 3.51 51.50 -25.70
N LEU A 46 2.83 52.23 -26.58
CA LEU A 46 1.38 52.45 -26.44
C LEU A 46 0.60 51.12 -26.47
N LYS A 47 1.14 50.11 -27.15
CA LYS A 47 0.55 48.77 -27.19
C LYS A 47 0.60 48.09 -25.82
N THR A 48 1.75 48.10 -25.15
CA THR A 48 1.90 47.50 -23.82
C THR A 48 1.05 48.20 -22.77
N LEU A 49 0.95 49.54 -22.80
CA LEU A 49 0.08 50.29 -21.90
C LEU A 49 -1.41 49.99 -22.13
N ILE A 50 -1.87 49.93 -23.39
CA ILE A 50 -3.25 49.57 -23.72
C ILE A 50 -3.55 48.12 -23.32
N ASP A 51 -2.61 47.19 -23.52
CA ASP A 51 -2.75 45.80 -23.12
C ASP A 51 -2.83 45.66 -21.58
N ILE A 52 -2.04 46.42 -20.83
CA ILE A 52 -2.11 46.46 -19.35
C ILE A 52 -3.47 46.99 -18.90
N GLU A 53 -3.93 48.11 -19.44
CA GLU A 53 -5.22 48.70 -19.04
C GLU A 53 -6.39 47.78 -19.41
N LEU A 54 -6.36 47.17 -20.60
CA LEU A 54 -7.35 46.16 -21.02
C LEU A 54 -7.35 44.94 -20.10
N ASN A 55 -6.19 44.51 -19.63
CA ASN A 55 -6.09 43.39 -18.69
C ASN A 55 -6.63 43.77 -17.30
N ASP A 56 -6.41 44.99 -16.81
CA ASP A 56 -7.01 45.47 -15.56
C ASP A 56 -8.54 45.56 -15.65
N PHE A 57 -9.07 46.08 -16.78
CA PHE A 57 -10.51 46.09 -17.04
C PHE A 57 -11.11 44.68 -17.10
N ARG A 58 -10.41 43.71 -17.71
CA ARG A 58 -10.83 42.30 -17.72
C ARG A 58 -10.83 41.72 -16.31
N ALA A 59 -9.77 41.93 -15.53
CA ALA A 59 -9.68 41.45 -14.16
C ALA A 59 -10.82 42.00 -13.27
N LYS A 60 -11.12 43.30 -13.35
CA LYS A 60 -12.26 43.90 -12.65
C LYS A 60 -13.60 43.35 -13.13
N THR A 61 -13.74 43.07 -14.42
CA THR A 61 -14.95 42.46 -14.98
C THR A 61 -15.14 41.04 -14.44
N ASP A 62 -14.07 40.26 -14.35
CA ASP A 62 -14.09 38.90 -13.78
C ASP A 62 -14.46 38.91 -12.29
N GLU A 63 -13.94 39.88 -11.52
CA GLU A 63 -14.29 40.05 -10.11
C GLU A 63 -15.78 40.39 -9.92
N ILE A 64 -16.32 41.32 -10.73
CA ILE A 64 -17.74 41.68 -10.72
C ILE A 64 -18.61 40.47 -11.08
N ASN A 65 -18.21 39.68 -12.08
CA ASN A 65 -18.91 38.46 -12.45
C ASN A 65 -18.91 37.44 -11.31
N ALA A 66 -17.78 37.27 -10.62
CA ALA A 66 -17.69 36.39 -9.46
C ALA A 66 -18.60 36.85 -8.31
N MET A 67 -18.70 38.16 -8.06
CA MET A 67 -19.64 38.71 -7.07
C MET A 67 -21.10 38.48 -7.47
N LEU A 68 -21.45 38.66 -8.75
CA LEU A 68 -22.81 38.40 -9.26
C LEU A 68 -23.21 36.93 -9.12
N VAL A 69 -22.28 36.00 -9.36
CA VAL A 69 -22.52 34.56 -9.15
C VAL A 69 -22.83 34.29 -7.68
N LYS A 70 -22.00 34.81 -6.75
CA LYS A 70 -22.25 34.63 -5.31
C LYS A 70 -23.57 35.24 -4.85
N LEU A 71 -23.92 36.41 -5.38
CA LEU A 71 -25.21 37.05 -5.07
C LEU A 71 -26.38 36.22 -5.58
N LYS A 72 -26.26 35.66 -6.78
CA LYS A 72 -27.26 34.76 -7.36
C LYS A 72 -27.41 33.47 -6.56
N GLU A 73 -26.31 32.84 -6.16
CA GLU A 73 -26.33 31.67 -5.28
C GLU A 73 -27.03 31.96 -3.94
N GLY A 74 -26.73 33.13 -3.34
CA GLY A 74 -27.39 33.58 -2.12
C GLY A 74 -28.89 33.80 -2.32
N PHE A 75 -29.29 34.41 -3.44
CA PHE A 75 -30.69 34.61 -3.78
C PHE A 75 -31.42 33.27 -3.98
N ASP A 76 -30.85 32.39 -4.81
CA ASP A 76 -31.41 31.06 -5.08
C ASP A 76 -31.50 30.23 -3.79
N PHE A 77 -30.52 30.31 -2.89
CA PHE A 77 -30.60 29.67 -1.58
C PHE A 77 -31.81 30.15 -0.76
N LEU A 78 -32.16 31.43 -0.82
CA LEU A 78 -33.29 31.99 -0.08
C LEU A 78 -34.64 31.68 -0.74
N THR A 79 -34.69 31.60 -2.07
CA THR A 79 -35.93 31.48 -2.85
C THR A 79 -36.27 30.07 -3.32
N THR A 80 -35.30 29.14 -3.32
CA THR A 80 -35.56 27.73 -3.69
C THR A 80 -36.57 27.09 -2.75
N LEU A 81 -37.54 26.39 -3.35
CA LEU A 81 -38.59 25.68 -2.64
C LEU A 81 -37.98 24.47 -1.95
N GLN A 82 -38.19 24.37 -0.64
CA GLN A 82 -37.81 23.19 0.14
C GLN A 82 -38.85 22.08 -0.03
N ASN A 83 -38.58 20.89 0.51
CA ASN A 83 -39.45 19.70 0.39
C ASN A 83 -40.89 19.91 0.89
N ASN A 84 -41.11 20.92 1.74
CA ASN A 84 -42.42 21.31 2.27
C ASN A 84 -43.18 22.28 1.35
N GLY A 85 -42.67 22.57 0.15
CA GLY A 85 -43.30 23.46 -0.83
C GLY A 85 -43.21 24.94 -0.51
N LYS A 86 -42.41 25.35 0.49
CA LYS A 86 -42.18 26.76 0.85
C LYS A 86 -40.70 27.12 0.67
N ASN A 87 -40.44 28.39 0.35
CA ASN A 87 -39.07 28.90 0.40
C ASN A 87 -38.68 29.30 1.83
N ARG A 88 -37.39 29.50 2.09
CA ARG A 88 -36.88 29.78 3.44
C ARG A 88 -37.42 31.08 4.02
N ILE A 89 -37.67 32.08 3.18
CA ILE A 89 -38.27 33.36 3.60
C ILE A 89 -39.70 33.13 4.12
N GLN A 90 -40.51 32.37 3.39
CA GLN A 90 -41.87 32.02 3.80
C GLN A 90 -41.89 31.19 5.09
N TYR A 91 -40.95 30.26 5.26
CA TYR A 91 -40.83 29.49 6.49
C TYR A 91 -40.54 30.38 7.72
N ILE A 92 -39.64 31.36 7.58
CA ILE A 92 -39.35 32.33 8.64
C ILE A 92 -40.58 33.20 8.94
N GLN A 93 -41.31 33.63 7.90
CA GLN A 93 -42.56 34.39 8.07
C GLN A 93 -43.65 33.58 8.79
N ASP A 94 -43.80 32.30 8.47
CA ASP A 94 -44.75 31.43 9.17
C ASP A 94 -44.38 31.25 10.65
N MET A 95 -43.08 31.07 10.93
CA MET A 95 -42.58 30.85 12.30
C MET A 95 -42.77 32.09 13.19
N LEU A 96 -42.74 33.28 12.58
CA LEU A 96 -43.00 34.57 13.23
C LEU A 96 -44.47 34.98 13.17
N SER A 97 -45.39 34.08 12.77
CA SER A 97 -46.81 34.41 12.76
C SER A 97 -47.30 34.71 14.19
N ASP A 98 -48.16 35.73 14.31
CA ASP A 98 -48.71 36.17 15.59
C ASP A 98 -49.32 35.02 16.39
N LYS A 99 -49.94 34.05 15.69
CA LYS A 99 -50.50 32.84 16.30
C LYS A 99 -49.48 31.96 17.00
N ILE A 100 -48.28 31.77 16.42
CA ILE A 100 -47.23 30.94 17.06
C ILE A 100 -46.62 31.70 18.24
N LEU A 101 -46.45 33.01 18.11
CA LEU A 101 -45.96 33.84 19.21
C LEU A 101 -46.92 33.83 20.40
N GLU A 102 -48.23 33.86 20.15
CA GLU A 102 -49.27 33.78 21.18
C GLU A 102 -49.32 32.38 21.82
N ASP A 103 -49.23 31.29 21.04
CA ASP A 103 -49.17 29.92 21.58
C ASP A 103 -47.91 29.67 22.44
N ILE A 104 -46.75 30.25 22.07
CA ILE A 104 -45.54 30.18 22.89
C ILE A 104 -45.73 30.92 24.22
N LYS A 105 -46.38 32.09 24.18
CA LYS A 105 -46.66 32.88 25.37
C LYS A 105 -47.61 32.13 26.32
N ASP A 106 -48.70 31.58 25.79
CA ASP A 106 -49.69 30.82 26.57
C ASP A 106 -49.06 29.58 27.21
N LYS A 107 -48.22 28.84 26.47
CA LYS A 107 -47.49 27.68 27.03
C LYS A 107 -46.49 28.05 28.10
N SER A 108 -45.79 29.18 27.93
CA SER A 108 -44.89 29.74 28.94
C SER A 108 -45.65 30.05 30.23
N GLU A 109 -46.82 30.69 30.11
CA GLU A 109 -47.65 31.06 31.26
C GLU A 109 -48.20 29.81 31.98
N ALA A 110 -48.70 28.82 31.23
CA ALA A 110 -49.13 27.54 31.79
C ALA A 110 -48.00 26.78 32.51
N PHE A 111 -46.76 26.87 32.01
CA PHE A 111 -45.59 26.28 32.68
C PHE A 111 -45.30 26.99 34.01
N TYR A 112 -45.35 28.31 34.05
CA TYR A 112 -45.19 29.09 35.27
C TYR A 112 -46.28 28.79 36.31
N GLU A 113 -47.54 28.67 35.88
CA GLU A 113 -48.64 28.28 36.76
C GLU A 113 -48.45 26.87 37.32
N SER A 114 -48.08 25.90 36.48
CA SER A 114 -47.79 24.52 36.91
C SER A 114 -46.62 24.46 37.88
N TYR A 115 -45.56 25.23 37.61
CA TYR A 115 -44.41 25.36 38.51
C TYR A 115 -44.85 25.92 39.88
N ASN A 116 -45.62 27.01 39.89
CA ASN A 116 -46.09 27.61 41.14
C ASN A 116 -47.06 26.70 41.91
N GLN A 117 -47.88 25.87 41.24
CA GLN A 117 -48.73 24.89 41.92
C GLN A 117 -47.91 23.80 42.63
N ILE A 118 -46.83 23.33 42.00
CA ILE A 118 -45.98 22.27 42.55
C ILE A 118 -45.09 22.80 43.68
N PHE A 119 -44.57 24.01 43.55
CA PHE A 119 -43.48 24.52 44.39
C PHE A 119 -43.86 25.70 45.30
N ASN A 120 -45.00 26.37 45.07
CA ASN A 120 -45.43 27.57 45.79
C ASN A 120 -46.92 27.52 46.20
N THR A 121 -47.38 26.43 46.81
CA THR A 121 -48.71 26.39 47.47
C THR A 121 -48.60 26.71 48.96
N GLU A 122 -49.65 27.29 49.56
CA GLU A 122 -49.72 27.66 51.00
C GLU A 122 -49.48 26.49 51.97
N ASN A 123 -49.39 25.23 51.49
CA ASN A 123 -49.05 24.03 52.26
C ASN A 123 -47.92 23.18 51.63
N GLY A 124 -46.95 23.76 50.90
CA GLY A 124 -46.04 22.95 50.07
C GLY A 124 -44.56 23.33 50.09
N ASP A 125 -43.83 22.96 51.15
CA ASP A 125 -42.39 22.70 51.05
C ASP A 125 -42.18 21.18 50.92
N LEU A 126 -42.28 20.67 49.69
CA LEU A 126 -42.06 19.25 49.34
C LEU A 126 -40.68 18.75 49.80
N THR A 127 -39.75 19.67 50.05
CA THR A 127 -38.41 19.41 50.58
C THR A 127 -38.46 18.90 52.02
N GLU A 128 -39.35 19.42 52.87
CA GLU A 128 -39.39 19.09 54.30
C GLU A 128 -40.03 17.72 54.58
N ASP A 129 -41.07 17.32 53.83
CA ASP A 129 -41.68 15.98 53.95
C ASP A 129 -40.72 14.88 53.46
N PHE A 130 -39.96 15.14 52.40
CA PHE A 130 -38.93 14.22 51.91
C PHE A 130 -37.79 14.07 52.91
N ILE A 131 -37.33 15.17 53.53
CA ILE A 131 -36.31 15.13 54.58
C ILE A 131 -36.80 14.31 55.78
N LYS A 132 -38.04 14.54 56.25
CA LYS A 132 -38.63 13.76 57.35
C LYS A 132 -38.71 12.27 57.03
N LYS A 133 -39.14 11.90 55.82
CA LYS A 133 -39.17 10.49 55.39
C LYS A 133 -37.79 9.86 55.28
N TYR A 134 -36.81 10.60 54.77
CA TYR A 134 -35.42 10.16 54.72
C TYR A 134 -34.85 9.92 56.12
N GLU A 135 -35.10 10.82 57.07
CA GLU A 135 -34.66 10.66 58.46
C GLU A 135 -35.26 9.42 59.14
N ILE A 136 -36.55 9.15 58.89
CA ILE A 136 -37.21 7.92 59.39
C ILE A 136 -36.53 6.66 58.83
N ILE A 137 -36.29 6.63 57.52
CA ILE A 137 -35.64 5.47 56.85
C ILE A 137 -34.21 5.28 57.37
N ASN A 138 -33.46 6.38 57.51
CA ASN A 138 -32.09 6.32 58.01
C ASN A 138 -32.05 5.81 59.46
N ASN A 139 -32.95 6.27 60.34
CA ASN A 139 -33.04 5.79 61.71
C ASN A 139 -33.40 4.28 61.80
N LEU A 140 -34.27 3.79 60.92
CA LEU A 140 -34.57 2.36 60.83
C LEU A 140 -33.36 1.54 60.36
N TYR A 141 -32.63 2.05 59.37
CA TYR A 141 -31.39 1.43 58.90
C TYR A 141 -30.35 1.31 60.02
N LYS A 142 -30.11 2.41 60.76
CA LYS A 142 -29.18 2.42 61.90
C LYS A 142 -29.57 1.40 62.97
N LYS A 143 -30.86 1.29 63.29
CA LYS A 143 -31.35 0.32 64.28
C LYS A 143 -31.15 -1.14 63.85
N LEU A 144 -31.20 -1.41 62.54
CA LEU A 144 -31.02 -2.76 62.01
C LEU A 144 -29.55 -3.17 61.93
N TYR A 145 -28.66 -2.25 61.55
CA TYR A 145 -27.30 -2.58 61.14
C TYR A 145 -26.16 -1.87 61.89
N GLU A 146 -26.39 -0.68 62.47
CA GLU A 146 -25.34 0.02 63.22
C GLU A 146 -25.38 -0.39 64.70
N SER A 147 -24.29 -1.01 65.18
CA SER A 147 -24.10 -1.18 66.62
C SER A 147 -23.56 0.12 67.22
N THR A 148 -24.17 0.56 68.31
CA THR A 148 -23.67 1.70 69.09
C THR A 148 -22.90 1.16 70.28
N ASN A 149 -21.93 1.92 70.81
CA ASN A 149 -20.95 1.47 71.82
C ASN A 149 -21.52 0.75 73.07
N ASN A 150 -22.84 0.77 73.31
CA ASN A 150 -23.50 0.04 74.40
C ASN A 150 -24.75 -0.78 73.98
N LYS A 151 -25.03 -0.96 72.68
CA LYS A 151 -26.18 -1.75 72.21
C LYS A 151 -25.90 -2.41 70.86
N LYS A 152 -25.95 -3.75 70.86
CA LYS A 152 -25.86 -4.57 69.65
C LYS A 152 -26.98 -4.23 68.68
N SER A 153 -26.70 -4.31 67.38
CA SER A 153 -27.75 -4.13 66.37
C SER A 153 -28.73 -5.31 66.41
N ILE A 154 -29.92 -5.13 65.82
CA ILE A 154 -30.88 -6.25 65.73
C ILE A 154 -30.29 -7.41 64.92
N SER A 155 -29.47 -7.14 63.89
CA SER A 155 -28.81 -8.19 63.12
C SER A 155 -27.81 -8.98 63.97
N GLU A 156 -26.99 -8.31 64.77
CA GLU A 156 -26.02 -8.94 65.67
C GLU A 156 -26.71 -9.78 66.77
N GLU A 157 -27.82 -9.29 67.34
CA GLU A 157 -28.62 -10.08 68.30
C GLU A 157 -29.24 -11.33 67.66
N LEU A 158 -29.58 -11.26 66.37
CA LEU A 158 -30.13 -12.40 65.64
C LEU A 158 -29.05 -13.44 65.33
N GLU A 159 -27.87 -13.00 64.91
CA GLU A 159 -26.70 -13.86 64.69
C GLU A 159 -26.30 -14.59 65.98
N GLU A 160 -26.25 -13.90 67.12
CA GLU A 160 -25.93 -14.53 68.41
C GLU A 160 -26.97 -15.59 68.82
N LYS A 161 -28.26 -15.36 68.53
CA LYS A 161 -29.31 -16.37 68.76
C LYS A 161 -29.19 -17.56 67.82
N ILE A 162 -28.80 -17.34 66.58
CA ILE A 162 -28.54 -18.40 65.59
C ILE A 162 -27.34 -19.23 66.03
N ASP A 163 -26.24 -18.59 66.47
CA ASP A 163 -25.04 -19.26 66.95
C ASP A 163 -25.32 -20.10 68.20
N ASN A 164 -26.05 -19.53 69.17
CA ASN A 164 -26.47 -20.27 70.37
C ASN A 164 -27.38 -21.45 70.02
N PHE A 165 -28.30 -21.28 69.07
CA PHE A 165 -29.11 -22.40 68.58
C PHE A 165 -28.25 -23.52 67.98
N PHE A 166 -27.25 -23.18 67.15
CA PHE A 166 -26.33 -24.17 66.60
C PHE A 166 -25.46 -24.83 67.66
N GLU A 167 -25.01 -24.09 68.67
CA GLU A 167 -24.25 -24.64 69.79
C GLU A 167 -25.08 -25.66 70.58
N GLN A 168 -26.32 -25.31 70.93
CA GLN A 168 -27.24 -26.22 71.63
C GLN A 168 -27.61 -27.45 70.77
N TYR A 169 -27.86 -27.24 69.48
CA TYR A 169 -28.13 -28.31 68.53
C TYR A 169 -26.93 -29.25 68.38
N SER A 170 -25.70 -28.73 68.38
CA SER A 170 -24.48 -29.53 68.31
C SER A 170 -24.29 -30.44 69.54
N ILE A 171 -24.72 -29.99 70.72
CA ILE A 171 -24.68 -30.78 71.96
C ILE A 171 -25.68 -31.93 71.91
N LEU A 172 -26.88 -31.69 71.36
CA LEU A 172 -27.97 -32.67 71.30
C LEU A 172 -27.72 -33.83 70.33
N ILE A 173 -26.79 -33.70 69.38
CA ILE A 173 -26.55 -34.68 68.29
C ILE A 173 -25.14 -35.30 68.37
N LYS A 174 -24.44 -35.12 69.50
CA LYS A 174 -23.22 -35.88 69.79
C LYS A 174 -23.58 -37.34 70.02
N ASN A 175 -23.03 -38.22 69.20
CA ASN A 175 -23.09 -39.67 69.41
C ASN A 175 -21.97 -40.12 70.36
N ASP A 176 -22.09 -41.33 70.94
CA ASP A 176 -21.19 -41.88 71.98
C ASP A 176 -19.67 -41.85 71.64
N ASN A 177 -19.34 -41.69 70.36
CA ASN A 177 -17.96 -41.68 69.85
C ASN A 177 -17.33 -40.27 69.83
N GLY A 178 -18.02 -39.25 70.32
CA GLY A 178 -17.52 -37.87 70.36
C GLY A 178 -17.51 -37.13 69.01
N THR A 179 -18.07 -37.74 67.96
CA THR A 179 -18.25 -37.12 66.64
C THR A 179 -19.74 -36.91 66.38
N SER A 180 -20.17 -35.67 66.15
CA SER A 180 -21.55 -35.31 65.85
C SER A 180 -21.84 -35.42 64.35
N MET A 181 -23.12 -35.58 63.94
CA MET A 181 -23.51 -35.44 62.52
C MET A 181 -23.12 -34.08 61.94
N TYR A 182 -22.96 -33.07 62.80
CA TYR A 182 -22.46 -31.75 62.43
C TYR A 182 -20.98 -31.79 62.03
N ASP A 183 -20.12 -32.52 62.77
CA ASP A 183 -18.70 -32.65 62.43
C ASP A 183 -18.49 -33.37 61.08
N GLU A 184 -19.32 -34.37 60.78
CA GLU A 184 -19.30 -35.05 59.49
C GLU A 184 -19.76 -34.12 58.35
N PHE A 185 -20.78 -33.30 58.60
CA PHE A 185 -21.25 -32.28 57.68
C PHE A 185 -20.17 -31.23 57.39
N ILE A 186 -19.50 -30.70 58.44
CA ILE A 186 -18.42 -29.72 58.29
C ILE A 186 -17.26 -30.31 57.49
N ASN A 187 -16.87 -31.56 57.74
CA ASN A 187 -15.81 -32.22 56.98
C ASN A 187 -16.18 -32.41 55.50
N LYS A 188 -17.41 -32.84 55.20
CA LYS A 188 -17.90 -32.95 53.81
C LYS A 188 -18.00 -31.59 53.12
N ASN A 189 -18.43 -30.56 53.84
CA ASN A 189 -18.49 -29.20 53.32
C ASN A 189 -17.10 -28.63 53.02
N ASN A 190 -16.12 -28.89 53.88
CA ASN A 190 -14.72 -28.52 53.65
C ASN A 190 -14.12 -29.25 52.45
N ASP A 191 -14.36 -30.55 52.30
CA ASP A 191 -13.96 -31.32 51.12
C ASP A 191 -14.61 -30.77 49.84
N PHE A 192 -15.92 -30.48 49.88
CA PHE A 192 -16.65 -29.86 48.77
C PHE A 192 -16.06 -28.51 48.38
N ASN A 193 -15.82 -27.62 49.35
CA ASN A 193 -15.21 -26.31 49.11
C ASN A 193 -13.80 -26.43 48.51
N SER A 194 -13.00 -27.39 48.97
CA SER A 194 -11.68 -27.64 48.40
C SER A 194 -11.74 -28.07 46.93
N LYS A 195 -12.73 -28.92 46.58
CA LYS A 195 -12.97 -29.35 45.19
C LYS A 195 -13.51 -28.24 44.32
N LYS A 196 -14.39 -27.40 44.87
CA LYS A 196 -14.90 -26.19 44.21
C LYS A 196 -13.76 -25.24 43.85
N ILE A 197 -12.85 -24.95 44.78
CA ILE A 197 -11.68 -24.08 44.54
C ILE A 197 -10.80 -24.66 43.42
N LYS A 198 -10.55 -25.98 43.42
CA LYS A 198 -9.78 -26.64 42.36
C LYS A 198 -10.45 -26.53 40.99
N LEU A 199 -11.77 -26.71 40.94
CA LEU A 199 -12.55 -26.59 39.71
C LEU A 199 -12.53 -25.16 39.18
N ASP A 200 -12.67 -24.18 40.06
CA ASP A 200 -12.63 -22.75 39.73
C ASP A 200 -11.24 -22.36 39.20
N THR A 201 -10.17 -22.80 39.87
CA THR A 201 -8.79 -22.61 39.40
C THR A 201 -8.57 -23.22 38.01
N PHE A 202 -9.12 -24.42 37.77
CA PHE A 202 -9.04 -25.06 36.46
C PHE A 202 -9.82 -24.27 35.40
N TYR A 203 -11.04 -23.84 35.72
CA TYR A 203 -11.90 -23.06 34.83
C TYR A 203 -11.20 -21.75 34.43
N THR A 204 -10.71 -20.99 35.41
CA THR A 204 -9.96 -19.74 35.19
C THR A 204 -8.71 -19.95 34.36
N ARG A 205 -8.00 -21.07 34.53
CA ARG A 205 -6.82 -21.37 33.71
C ARG A 205 -7.16 -21.68 32.25
N ILE A 206 -8.26 -22.38 32.00
CA ILE A 206 -8.67 -22.77 30.65
C ILE A 206 -9.32 -21.61 29.90
N PHE A 207 -10.24 -20.91 30.57
CA PHE A 207 -11.11 -19.89 29.96
C PHE A 207 -10.73 -18.46 30.29
N GLY A 208 -9.81 -18.23 31.23
CA GLY A 208 -9.38 -16.91 31.66
C GLY A 208 -10.38 -16.25 32.63
N ASN A 209 -9.99 -15.09 33.15
CA ASN A 209 -10.86 -14.22 33.95
C ASN A 209 -10.63 -12.77 33.52
N GLU A 210 -11.64 -12.17 32.88
CA GLU A 210 -11.59 -10.79 32.36
C GLU A 210 -11.42 -9.74 33.46
N ALA A 211 -11.89 -10.02 34.68
CA ALA A 211 -11.79 -9.09 35.82
C ALA A 211 -10.38 -9.05 36.45
N GLU A 212 -9.60 -10.12 36.29
CA GLU A 212 -8.27 -10.29 36.90
C GLU A 212 -7.12 -10.27 35.86
N ASP A 213 -7.43 -9.92 34.60
CA ASP A 213 -6.46 -9.91 33.47
C ASP A 213 -5.72 -11.25 33.27
N ILE A 214 -6.36 -12.37 33.63
CA ILE A 214 -5.78 -13.70 33.47
C ILE A 214 -6.10 -14.19 32.06
N LYS A 215 -5.07 -14.23 31.20
CA LYS A 215 -5.20 -14.76 29.84
C LYS A 215 -5.55 -16.25 29.83
N SER A 216 -6.57 -16.59 29.04
CA SER A 216 -7.04 -17.96 28.90
C SER A 216 -6.07 -18.82 28.09
N LEU A 217 -5.86 -20.08 28.50
CA LEU A 217 -5.08 -21.01 27.69
C LEU A 217 -5.69 -21.20 26.29
N ASN A 218 -7.02 -21.12 26.17
CA ASN A 218 -7.71 -21.21 24.88
C ASN A 218 -7.32 -20.06 23.94
N SER A 219 -7.23 -18.83 24.46
CA SER A 219 -6.81 -17.67 23.65
C SER A 219 -5.34 -17.76 23.24
N GLU A 220 -4.45 -18.25 24.11
CA GLU A 220 -3.04 -18.48 23.75
C GLU A 220 -2.92 -19.54 22.63
N LEU A 221 -3.69 -20.62 22.70
CA LEU A 221 -3.70 -21.65 21.67
C LEU A 221 -4.22 -21.11 20.34
N GLU A 222 -5.27 -20.30 20.36
CA GLU A 222 -5.83 -19.66 19.17
C GLU A 222 -4.86 -18.65 18.54
N GLU A 223 -4.15 -17.87 19.37
CA GLU A 223 -3.10 -16.96 18.92
C GLU A 223 -1.94 -17.74 18.26
N ARG A 224 -1.46 -18.82 18.90
CA ARG A 224 -0.42 -19.68 18.32
C ARG A 224 -0.87 -20.32 17.01
N LEU A 225 -2.12 -20.76 16.92
CA LEU A 225 -2.69 -21.31 15.68
C LEU A 225 -2.68 -20.26 14.56
N ASN A 226 -3.09 -19.03 14.85
CA ASN A 226 -3.08 -17.94 13.88
C ASN A 226 -1.65 -17.58 13.45
N ARG A 227 -0.71 -17.49 14.40
CA ARG A 227 0.72 -17.27 14.08
C ARG A 227 1.29 -18.38 13.18
N LEU A 228 0.92 -19.64 13.41
CA LEU A 228 1.33 -20.75 12.54
C LEU A 228 0.77 -20.61 11.12
N LYS A 229 -0.50 -20.23 10.97
CA LYS A 229 -1.11 -19.97 9.65
C LYS A 229 -0.41 -18.81 8.92
N ASP A 230 -0.06 -17.76 9.64
CA ASP A 230 0.64 -16.61 9.06
C ASP A 230 2.07 -16.98 8.61
N ILE A 231 2.80 -17.71 9.45
CA ILE A 231 4.14 -18.25 9.10
C ILE A 231 4.04 -19.17 7.89
N GLU A 232 3.03 -20.04 7.83
CA GLU A 232 2.80 -20.91 6.67
C GLU A 232 2.56 -20.10 5.39
N LYS A 233 1.72 -19.06 5.47
CA LYS A 233 1.44 -18.17 4.34
C LYS A 233 2.69 -17.42 3.88
N GLU A 234 3.50 -16.93 4.81
CA GLU A 234 4.75 -16.24 4.51
C GLU A 234 5.80 -17.20 3.93
N ALA A 235 5.92 -18.41 4.46
CA ALA A 235 6.76 -19.46 3.91
C ALA A 235 6.34 -19.84 2.48
N LYS A 236 5.03 -20.02 2.22
CA LYS A 236 4.49 -20.26 0.87
C LYS A 236 4.84 -19.10 -0.07
N LYS A 237 4.70 -17.86 0.39
CA LYS A 237 5.05 -16.66 -0.39
C LYS A 237 6.54 -16.58 -0.71
N ILE A 238 7.41 -16.80 0.27
CA ILE A 238 8.87 -16.79 0.08
C ILE A 238 9.30 -17.92 -0.86
N LEU A 239 8.74 -19.12 -0.70
CA LEU A 239 8.95 -20.25 -1.60
C LEU A 239 8.52 -19.92 -3.03
N SER A 240 7.35 -19.28 -3.19
CA SER A 240 6.88 -18.81 -4.50
C SER A 240 7.82 -17.78 -5.10
N LEU A 241 8.14 -16.70 -4.37
CA LEU A 241 9.04 -15.64 -4.84
C LEU A 241 10.43 -16.16 -5.20
N SER A 242 10.94 -17.13 -4.44
CA SER A 242 12.22 -17.79 -4.71
C SER A 242 12.17 -18.70 -5.96
N SER A 243 11.04 -19.36 -6.21
CA SER A 243 10.82 -20.24 -7.36
C SER A 243 10.50 -19.48 -8.65
N ASP A 244 9.56 -18.53 -8.57
CA ASP A 244 8.96 -17.75 -9.67
C ASP A 244 9.98 -16.94 -10.45
N ALA A 245 10.86 -16.24 -9.72
CA ALA A 245 11.83 -15.32 -10.31
C ALA A 245 13.27 -15.87 -10.26
N GLY A 246 13.60 -16.69 -9.26
CA GLY A 246 14.99 -17.10 -8.99
C GLY A 246 15.51 -18.17 -9.95
N LEU A 247 14.80 -19.30 -10.08
CA LEU A 247 15.27 -20.44 -10.87
C LEU A 247 14.96 -20.28 -12.35
N ALA A 248 13.71 -19.96 -12.71
CA ALA A 248 13.33 -19.75 -14.10
C ALA A 248 14.06 -18.55 -14.72
N GLY A 249 14.19 -17.45 -13.97
CA GLY A 249 14.99 -16.29 -14.36
C GLY A 249 16.49 -16.60 -14.48
N GLY A 250 17.05 -17.34 -13.51
CA GLY A 250 18.45 -17.77 -13.55
C GLY A 250 18.78 -18.72 -14.71
N PHE A 251 17.88 -19.63 -15.09
CA PHE A 251 18.05 -20.46 -16.28
C PHE A 251 17.88 -19.66 -17.57
N ASN A 252 16.92 -18.73 -17.63
CA ASN A 252 16.73 -17.84 -18.78
C ASN A 252 17.99 -16.98 -19.02
N GLN A 253 18.55 -16.38 -17.98
CA GLN A 253 19.80 -15.62 -18.08
C GLN A 253 20.97 -16.49 -18.60
N LYS A 254 21.08 -17.73 -18.10
CA LYS A 254 22.10 -18.68 -18.61
C LYS A 254 21.86 -19.08 -20.06
N VAL A 255 20.60 -19.24 -20.48
CA VAL A 255 20.25 -19.48 -21.89
C VAL A 255 20.73 -18.31 -22.76
N ASP A 256 20.51 -17.08 -22.32
CA ASP A 256 20.90 -15.88 -23.07
C ASP A 256 22.43 -15.68 -23.10
N GLU A 257 23.13 -15.93 -21.99
CA GLU A 257 24.60 -15.93 -21.95
C GLU A 257 25.19 -17.00 -22.88
N VAL A 258 24.63 -18.20 -22.89
CA VAL A 258 25.06 -19.29 -23.78
C VAL A 258 24.76 -18.98 -25.24
N LYS A 259 23.60 -18.39 -25.56
CA LYS A 259 23.27 -17.91 -26.91
C LYS A 259 24.26 -16.88 -27.40
N LYS A 260 24.61 -15.90 -26.56
CA LYS A 260 25.62 -14.88 -26.89
C LYS A 260 26.97 -15.54 -27.19
N ASN A 261 27.41 -16.47 -26.34
CA ASN A 261 28.67 -17.20 -26.54
C ASN A 261 28.64 -18.10 -27.79
N LYS A 262 27.49 -18.69 -28.12
CA LYS A 262 27.26 -19.44 -29.37
C LYS A 262 27.48 -18.56 -30.60
N TYR A 263 26.88 -17.37 -30.63
CA TYR A 263 27.04 -16.41 -31.73
C TYR A 263 28.46 -15.87 -31.84
N VAL A 264 29.15 -15.64 -30.72
CA VAL A 264 30.57 -15.26 -30.73
C VAL A 264 31.42 -16.39 -31.32
N SER A 265 31.21 -17.64 -30.91
CA SER A 265 31.94 -18.80 -31.46
C SER A 265 31.67 -18.98 -32.96
N LEU A 266 30.44 -18.77 -33.40
CA LEU A 266 30.06 -18.78 -34.82
C LEU A 266 30.75 -17.64 -35.59
N GLY A 267 30.77 -16.44 -35.03
CA GLY A 267 31.45 -15.27 -35.61
C GLY A 267 32.94 -15.51 -35.77
N VAL A 268 33.62 -16.03 -34.75
CA VAL A 268 35.05 -16.40 -34.81
C VAL A 268 35.29 -17.44 -35.91
N PHE A 269 34.44 -18.47 -36.01
CA PHE A 269 34.54 -19.48 -37.05
C PHE A 269 34.42 -18.87 -38.46
N VAL A 270 33.42 -18.03 -38.71
CA VAL A 270 33.20 -17.37 -40.01
C VAL A 270 34.35 -16.42 -40.36
N VAL A 271 34.82 -15.62 -39.39
CA VAL A 271 35.94 -14.68 -39.61
C VAL A 271 37.22 -15.43 -39.95
N VAL A 272 37.52 -16.54 -39.26
CA VAL A 272 38.68 -17.38 -39.56
C VAL A 272 38.59 -17.97 -40.97
N LEU A 273 37.41 -18.43 -41.41
CA LEU A 273 37.20 -18.91 -42.78
C LEU A 273 37.37 -17.80 -43.82
N ILE A 274 36.89 -16.58 -43.55
CA ILE A 274 37.06 -15.43 -44.45
C ILE A 274 38.53 -15.03 -44.55
N ILE A 275 39.24 -14.93 -43.43
CA ILE A 275 40.68 -14.63 -43.40
C ILE A 275 41.46 -15.70 -44.15
N MET A 276 41.14 -16.98 -43.90
CA MET A 276 41.74 -18.10 -44.63
C MET A 276 41.46 -18.02 -46.13
N GLY A 277 40.23 -17.66 -46.53
CA GLY A 277 39.83 -17.46 -47.92
C GLY A 277 40.57 -16.31 -48.60
N ILE A 278 40.64 -15.13 -47.97
CA ILE A 278 41.36 -13.95 -48.48
C ILE A 278 42.86 -14.23 -48.57
N PHE A 279 43.44 -14.87 -47.56
CA PHE A 279 44.85 -15.22 -47.54
C PHE A 279 45.22 -16.22 -48.63
N ASN A 280 44.40 -17.26 -48.82
CA ASN A 280 44.59 -18.21 -49.91
C ASN A 280 44.38 -17.54 -51.28
N PHE A 281 43.39 -16.66 -51.44
CA PHE A 281 43.17 -15.93 -52.70
C PHE A 281 44.35 -15.01 -53.06
N ASN A 282 44.91 -14.28 -52.10
CA ASN A 282 46.07 -13.40 -52.31
C ASN A 282 47.38 -14.16 -52.52
N THR A 283 47.49 -15.40 -52.02
CA THR A 283 48.70 -16.24 -52.16
C THR A 283 48.67 -17.09 -53.44
N ILE A 284 47.48 -17.33 -54.02
CA ILE A 284 47.34 -18.11 -55.25
C ILE A 284 47.52 -17.20 -56.46
N ASP A 285 48.64 -17.38 -57.16
CA ASP A 285 48.86 -16.76 -58.46
C ASP A 285 48.18 -17.60 -59.55
N PHE A 286 46.89 -17.30 -59.81
CA PHE A 286 46.03 -18.06 -60.74
C PHE A 286 46.56 -18.14 -62.18
N LYS A 287 47.59 -17.35 -62.53
CA LYS A 287 48.21 -17.33 -63.87
C LYS A 287 49.31 -18.38 -64.05
N ASN A 288 49.89 -18.93 -62.98
CA ASN A 288 51.01 -19.89 -63.01
C ASN A 288 50.71 -21.18 -62.23
N LEU A 289 49.59 -21.84 -62.54
CA LEU A 289 49.15 -23.06 -61.85
C LEU A 289 49.95 -24.34 -62.19
N LYS A 290 50.88 -24.28 -63.17
CA LYS A 290 51.62 -25.46 -63.66
C LYS A 290 52.99 -25.69 -63.01
N ASP A 291 53.60 -24.68 -62.41
CA ASP A 291 54.93 -24.77 -61.76
C ASP A 291 54.82 -24.63 -60.24
N ILE A 292 54.02 -25.50 -59.60
CA ILE A 292 53.86 -25.46 -58.15
C ILE A 292 55.05 -26.19 -57.50
N ASP A 293 55.95 -25.42 -56.92
CA ASP A 293 57.06 -25.92 -56.11
C ASP A 293 56.55 -26.61 -54.83
N LEU A 294 57.11 -27.77 -54.50
CA LEU A 294 56.71 -28.63 -53.37
C LEU A 294 56.90 -27.89 -52.02
N ILE A 295 57.89 -27.01 -51.96
CA ILE A 295 58.15 -26.08 -50.84
C ILE A 295 57.02 -25.05 -50.69
N SER A 296 56.40 -24.60 -51.78
CA SER A 296 55.24 -23.71 -51.75
C SER A 296 54.01 -24.40 -51.16
N ILE A 297 53.81 -25.69 -51.42
CA ILE A 297 52.70 -26.47 -50.86
C ILE A 297 52.89 -26.66 -49.34
N ILE A 298 54.10 -27.01 -48.91
CA ILE A 298 54.42 -27.24 -47.49
C ILE A 298 54.29 -25.95 -46.68
N THR A 299 54.83 -24.84 -47.17
CA THR A 299 54.73 -23.53 -46.50
C THR A 299 53.28 -23.06 -46.39
N ARG A 300 52.47 -23.24 -47.44
CA ARG A 300 51.02 -22.96 -47.40
C ARG A 300 50.30 -23.84 -46.39
N PHE A 301 50.61 -25.14 -46.33
CA PHE A 301 49.99 -26.04 -45.35
C PHE A 301 50.35 -25.61 -43.92
N MET A 302 51.63 -25.31 -43.67
CA MET A 302 52.13 -24.91 -42.36
C MET A 302 51.48 -23.61 -41.84
N ILE A 303 51.23 -22.64 -42.73
CA ILE A 303 50.53 -21.40 -42.39
C ILE A 303 49.03 -21.64 -42.13
N ASN A 304 48.40 -22.61 -42.82
CA ASN A 304 46.98 -22.92 -42.66
C ASN A 304 46.67 -23.79 -41.41
N ILE A 305 47.63 -24.56 -40.89
CA ILE A 305 47.48 -25.38 -39.67
C ILE A 305 46.90 -24.59 -38.46
N PRO A 306 47.43 -23.43 -38.07
CA PRO A 306 46.86 -22.68 -36.94
C PRO A 306 45.42 -22.21 -37.19
N PHE A 307 45.07 -21.84 -38.43
CA PHE A 307 43.70 -21.45 -38.77
C PHE A 307 42.74 -22.64 -38.71
N LEU A 308 43.15 -23.81 -39.19
CA LEU A 308 42.39 -25.05 -39.08
C LEU A 308 42.17 -25.45 -37.62
N TRP A 309 43.19 -25.29 -36.78
CA TRP A 309 43.07 -25.55 -35.34
C TRP A 309 42.08 -24.60 -34.68
N ILE A 310 42.17 -23.29 -34.93
CA ILE A 310 41.22 -22.30 -34.40
C ILE A 310 39.79 -22.58 -34.88
N ALA A 311 39.60 -22.90 -36.16
CA ALA A 311 38.30 -23.26 -36.72
C ALA A 311 37.71 -24.53 -36.06
N THR A 312 38.56 -25.54 -35.81
CA THR A 312 38.16 -26.78 -35.12
C THR A 312 37.74 -26.51 -33.68
N VAL A 313 38.52 -25.70 -32.94
CA VAL A 313 38.20 -25.30 -31.57
C VAL A 313 36.90 -24.48 -31.52
N ALA A 314 36.70 -23.55 -32.45
CA ALA A 314 35.47 -22.76 -32.58
C ALA A 314 34.24 -23.65 -32.88
N ASN A 315 34.40 -24.69 -33.69
CA ASN A 315 33.35 -25.66 -33.99
C ASN A 315 32.99 -26.54 -32.77
N ILE A 316 34.00 -27.02 -32.03
CA ILE A 316 33.79 -27.78 -30.77
C ILE A 316 33.06 -26.91 -29.74
N ASN A 317 33.47 -25.65 -29.59
CA ASN A 317 32.82 -24.70 -28.70
C ASN A 317 31.38 -24.40 -29.14
N LEU A 318 31.11 -24.27 -30.44
CA LEU A 318 29.77 -24.07 -30.97
C LEU A 318 28.83 -25.24 -30.62
N ASN A 319 29.28 -26.48 -30.80
CA ASN A 319 28.52 -27.68 -30.42
C ASN A 319 28.28 -27.74 -28.91
N LYS A 320 29.29 -27.39 -28.11
CA LYS A 320 29.17 -27.30 -26.65
C LYS A 320 28.12 -26.28 -26.21
N TYR A 321 28.15 -25.06 -26.76
CA TYR A 321 27.17 -24.02 -26.43
C TYR A 321 25.76 -24.37 -26.92
N THR A 322 25.63 -25.01 -28.09
CA THR A 322 24.32 -25.46 -28.61
C THR A 322 23.67 -26.49 -27.68
N LYS A 323 24.44 -27.46 -27.17
CA LYS A 323 23.92 -28.44 -26.21
C LYS A 323 23.59 -27.82 -24.85
N LEU A 324 24.44 -26.92 -24.37
CA LEU A 324 24.19 -26.16 -23.14
C LEU A 324 22.90 -25.33 -23.23
N GLU A 325 22.64 -24.70 -24.38
CA GLU A 325 21.42 -23.94 -24.62
C GLU A 325 20.18 -24.84 -24.54
N GLN A 326 20.22 -26.01 -25.16
CA GLN A 326 19.13 -26.99 -25.11
C GLN A 326 18.86 -27.48 -23.68
N GLU A 327 19.90 -27.80 -22.92
CA GLU A 327 19.78 -28.29 -21.54
C GLU A 327 19.28 -27.20 -20.58
N TYR A 328 19.77 -25.96 -20.70
CA TYR A 328 19.26 -24.86 -19.88
C TYR A 328 17.85 -24.42 -20.27
N SER A 329 17.50 -24.43 -21.57
CA SER A 329 16.15 -24.13 -22.03
C SER A 329 15.14 -25.21 -21.59
N HIS A 330 15.55 -26.48 -21.58
CA HIS A 330 14.73 -27.55 -21.02
C HIS A 330 14.49 -27.35 -19.51
N LYS A 331 15.53 -26.98 -18.75
CA LYS A 331 15.41 -26.67 -17.32
C LYS A 331 14.56 -25.43 -17.04
N GLU A 332 14.65 -24.41 -17.88
CA GLU A 332 13.77 -23.22 -17.81
C GLU A 332 12.30 -23.61 -18.04
N SER A 333 12.02 -24.41 -19.08
CA SER A 333 10.66 -24.89 -19.37
C SER A 333 10.12 -25.77 -18.25
N LEU A 334 10.97 -26.60 -17.65
CA LEU A 334 10.61 -27.44 -16.51
C LEU A 334 10.29 -26.59 -15.28
N ALA A 335 11.09 -25.55 -14.99
CA ALA A 335 10.82 -24.62 -13.90
C ALA A 335 9.48 -23.88 -14.11
N LYS A 336 9.20 -23.40 -15.33
CA LYS A 336 7.92 -22.76 -15.67
C LYS A 336 6.73 -23.70 -15.57
N SER A 337 6.91 -24.99 -15.92
CA SER A 337 5.84 -25.99 -15.85
C SER A 337 5.56 -26.41 -14.42
N PHE A 338 6.61 -26.54 -13.59
CA PHE A 338 6.49 -26.76 -12.14
C PHE A 338 5.64 -25.67 -11.49
N GLU A 339 5.83 -24.41 -11.86
CA GLU A 339 5.04 -23.31 -11.31
C GLU A 339 3.54 -23.42 -11.65
N ARG A 340 3.22 -23.82 -12.89
CA ARG A 340 1.84 -24.07 -13.30
C ARG A 340 1.21 -25.22 -12.52
N TYR A 341 1.94 -26.31 -12.32
CA TYR A 341 1.45 -27.46 -11.56
C TYR A 341 1.28 -27.13 -10.08
N LYS A 342 2.23 -26.39 -9.48
CA LYS A 342 2.12 -25.87 -8.11
C LYS A 342 0.87 -25.02 -7.95
N THR A 343 0.65 -24.05 -8.86
CA THR A 343 -0.54 -23.18 -8.85
C THR A 343 -1.84 -23.98 -8.95
N GLU A 344 -1.87 -25.05 -9.76
CA GLU A 344 -3.06 -25.88 -9.92
C GLU A 344 -3.31 -26.77 -8.70
N ILE A 345 -2.26 -27.30 -8.06
CA ILE A 345 -2.37 -28.05 -6.79
C ILE A 345 -2.83 -27.13 -5.66
N GLU A 346 -2.35 -25.89 -5.58
CA GLU A 346 -2.81 -24.90 -4.60
C GLU A 346 -4.30 -24.55 -4.76
N LYS A 347 -4.85 -24.61 -5.98
CA LYS A 347 -6.31 -24.48 -6.18
C LYS A 347 -7.06 -25.71 -5.68
N LEU A 348 -6.49 -26.90 -5.82
CA LEU A 348 -7.07 -28.16 -5.33
C LEU A 348 -7.04 -28.26 -3.80
N ASP A 349 -6.08 -27.62 -3.13
CA ASP A 349 -5.99 -27.52 -1.66
C ASP A 349 -7.27 -26.95 -1.01
N ARG A 350 -7.99 -26.09 -1.75
CA ARG A 350 -9.26 -25.51 -1.31
C ARG A 350 -10.41 -26.52 -1.26
N ILE A 351 -10.23 -27.70 -1.85
CA ILE A 351 -11.26 -28.74 -2.01
C ILE A 351 -10.88 -29.99 -1.20
N ASP A 352 -9.60 -30.39 -1.22
CA ASP A 352 -9.08 -31.58 -0.53
C ASP A 352 -7.62 -31.36 -0.12
N SER A 353 -7.41 -30.99 1.14
CA SER A 353 -6.09 -30.62 1.69
C SER A 353 -5.14 -31.81 1.79
N GLU A 354 -5.65 -33.02 2.07
CA GLU A 354 -4.81 -34.20 2.27
C GLU A 354 -4.25 -34.70 0.94
N LYS A 355 -5.10 -34.73 -0.10
CA LYS A 355 -4.69 -35.07 -1.46
C LYS A 355 -3.77 -34.01 -2.08
N SER A 356 -4.06 -32.73 -1.85
CA SER A 356 -3.22 -31.60 -2.27
C SER A 356 -1.79 -31.69 -1.71
N ASN A 357 -1.65 -31.95 -0.40
CA ASN A 357 -0.35 -32.10 0.25
C ASN A 357 0.47 -33.27 -0.34
N SER A 358 -0.17 -34.42 -0.60
CA SER A 358 0.51 -35.56 -1.23
C SER A 358 1.00 -35.26 -2.66
N LEU A 359 0.19 -34.55 -3.46
CA LEU A 359 0.57 -34.15 -4.82
C LEU A 359 1.71 -33.13 -4.81
N MET A 360 1.69 -32.19 -3.85
CA MET A 360 2.75 -31.20 -3.68
C MET A 360 4.08 -31.85 -3.30
N MET A 361 4.07 -32.84 -2.39
CA MET A 361 5.26 -33.62 -2.03
C MET A 361 5.83 -34.37 -3.23
N ASN A 362 4.99 -35.08 -3.99
CA ASN A 362 5.42 -35.77 -5.21
C ASN A 362 5.99 -34.79 -6.25
N LEU A 363 5.37 -33.62 -6.41
CA LEU A 363 5.84 -32.59 -7.33
C LEU A 363 7.22 -32.04 -6.90
N MET A 364 7.43 -31.80 -5.60
CA MET A 364 8.73 -31.39 -5.06
C MET A 364 9.81 -32.45 -5.27
N GLU A 365 9.50 -33.73 -5.02
CA GLU A 365 10.42 -34.84 -5.21
C GLU A 365 10.85 -34.97 -6.68
N LEU A 366 9.89 -34.97 -7.60
CA LEU A 366 10.14 -34.98 -9.05
C LEU A 366 10.98 -33.78 -9.51
N ASN A 367 10.76 -32.61 -8.91
CA ASN A 367 11.51 -31.40 -9.23
C ASN A 367 12.96 -31.46 -8.75
N ILE A 368 13.19 -31.94 -7.52
CA ILE A 368 14.52 -32.16 -6.96
C ILE A 368 15.29 -33.17 -7.81
N GLU A 369 14.64 -34.27 -8.21
CA GLU A 369 15.24 -35.29 -9.06
C GLU A 369 15.64 -34.72 -10.43
N ALA A 370 14.76 -33.94 -11.06
CA ALA A 370 15.02 -33.35 -12.36
C ALA A 370 16.10 -32.23 -12.33
N PHE A 371 16.26 -31.51 -11.21
CA PHE A 371 17.31 -30.51 -11.08
C PHE A 371 18.67 -31.06 -10.60
N LYS A 372 18.70 -32.22 -9.94
CA LYS A 372 19.92 -32.90 -9.46
C LYS A 372 20.93 -33.23 -10.57
N VAL A 373 20.48 -33.43 -11.81
CA VAL A 373 21.36 -33.74 -12.94
C VAL A 373 22.07 -32.46 -13.41
N ASN A 374 23.39 -32.34 -13.20
CA ASN A 374 24.19 -31.19 -13.60
C ASN A 374 24.42 -31.17 -15.14
N PRO A 375 24.02 -30.10 -15.87
CA PRO A 375 24.29 -29.95 -17.32
C PRO A 375 25.77 -30.04 -17.71
N ALA A 376 26.68 -29.72 -16.79
CA ALA A 376 28.12 -29.80 -17.04
C ALA A 376 28.60 -31.24 -17.30
N ASN A 377 27.92 -32.25 -16.75
CA ASN A 377 28.31 -33.65 -16.91
C ASN A 377 28.09 -34.15 -18.35
N SER A 378 27.17 -33.52 -19.09
CA SER A 378 26.89 -33.80 -20.50
C SER A 378 27.98 -33.31 -21.46
N ILE A 379 28.83 -32.38 -20.98
CA ILE A 379 29.94 -31.74 -21.71
C ILE A 379 31.17 -32.64 -21.71
N ASP A 380 31.46 -33.33 -20.60
CA ASP A 380 32.60 -34.25 -20.51
C ASP A 380 32.48 -35.43 -21.48
N LYS A 381 31.25 -35.87 -21.78
CA LYS A 381 31.01 -36.86 -22.86
C LYS A 381 31.37 -36.31 -24.24
N ILE A 382 31.09 -35.04 -24.54
CA ILE A 382 31.46 -34.42 -25.83
C ILE A 382 32.98 -34.30 -25.96
N LYS A 383 33.67 -33.98 -24.87
CA LYS A 383 35.14 -33.87 -24.86
C LYS A 383 35.81 -35.20 -25.21
N LYS A 384 35.18 -36.33 -24.87
CA LYS A 384 35.62 -37.68 -25.19
C LYS A 384 35.37 -38.03 -26.67
N ASP A 385 34.22 -37.67 -27.23
CA ASP A 385 33.89 -37.93 -28.65
C ASP A 385 34.59 -36.97 -29.65
N SER A 386 35.09 -35.81 -29.21
CA SER A 386 35.67 -34.78 -30.09
C SER A 386 37.20 -34.77 -30.18
N THR A 387 37.89 -35.64 -29.46
CA THR A 387 39.33 -35.83 -29.62
C THR A 387 39.62 -36.46 -30.99
N LEU A 388 40.37 -35.76 -31.84
CA LEU A 388 40.83 -36.22 -33.16
C LEU A 388 41.52 -37.61 -33.13
N LEU A 389 42.02 -38.03 -31.97
CA LEU A 389 42.58 -39.37 -31.70
C LEU A 389 41.55 -40.50 -31.86
N ASP A 390 40.30 -40.30 -31.46
CA ASP A 390 39.25 -41.35 -31.54
C ASP A 390 38.74 -41.53 -32.98
N ILE A 391 38.78 -40.46 -33.79
CA ILE A 391 38.44 -40.53 -35.23
C ILE A 391 39.53 -41.28 -36.02
N PHE A 392 40.80 -41.15 -35.62
CA PHE A 392 41.89 -41.95 -36.20
C PHE A 392 41.91 -43.40 -35.72
N GLN A 393 41.45 -43.68 -34.49
CA GLN A 393 41.31 -45.05 -33.98
C GLN A 393 40.12 -45.80 -34.62
N ARG A 394 38.99 -45.14 -34.91
CA ARG A 394 37.83 -45.77 -35.58
C ARG A 394 38.02 -46.09 -37.07
N LYS A 395 39.15 -45.72 -37.69
CA LYS A 395 39.42 -45.98 -39.12
C LYS A 395 40.41 -47.13 -39.37
N ASN A 396 40.94 -47.74 -38.31
CA ASN A 396 41.85 -48.89 -38.36
C ASN A 396 41.23 -50.18 -37.79
N GLU A 397 39.92 -50.20 -37.59
CA GLU A 397 39.09 -51.42 -37.50
C GLU A 397 38.18 -51.45 -38.74
#